data_AF-A0A5I0D6L5-F1
#
_entry.id   AF-A0A5I0D6L5-F1
#
_cell.length_a   1.000
_cell.length_b   1.000
_cell.length_c   1.000
_cell.angle_alpha   90.00
_cell.angle_beta   90.00
_cell.angle_gamma   90.00
#
_symmetry.space_group_name_H-M   'P 1'
#
loop_
_entity.id
_entity.type
_entity.pdbx_description
1 polymer ?
#
loop_
_entity_poly.entity_id
_entity_poly.type
_entity_poly.pdbx_seq_one_letter_code
_entity_poly.pdbx_strand_id
1 'polypeptide(L)'
;MNKIIGMLILFLMSAKVFAHIDEPWVEKKDRKTVTVAFLYEACSSIGETRGGMIPWFDCESYVYGVLDSYISIRDTIPKKQRACFPVNLAPWEALNLSLKHEYSKWNRVASTVLIENLREQYPCN
;
A
#
# COMPACT_ATOMS: atom_id res chain seq x y z
N MET A 1 -26.76 -5.96 63.99
CA MET A 1 -26.29 -6.90 62.94
C MET A 1 -26.57 -6.48 61.49
N ASN A 2 -27.21 -5.32 61.21
CA ASN A 2 -27.57 -4.93 59.83
C ASN A 2 -26.69 -3.84 59.17
N LYS A 3 -25.61 -3.39 59.81
CA LYS A 3 -24.74 -2.33 59.25
C LYS A 3 -23.44 -2.84 58.62
N ILE A 4 -23.08 -4.11 58.81
CA ILE A 4 -21.84 -4.69 58.27
C ILE A 4 -22.04 -5.20 56.84
N ILE A 5 -23.27 -5.56 56.46
CA ILE A 5 -23.59 -6.12 55.15
C ILE A 5 -23.57 -5.04 54.05
N GLY A 6 -23.93 -3.78 54.37
CA GLY A 6 -23.94 -2.70 53.38
C GLY A 6 -22.54 -2.24 52.92
N MET A 7 -21.52 -2.42 53.75
CA MET A 7 -20.15 -2.01 53.43
C MET A 7 -19.38 -3.06 52.62
N LEU A 8 -19.83 -4.33 52.66
CA LEU A 8 -19.23 -5.41 51.86
C LEU A 8 -19.65 -5.35 50.39
N ILE A 9 -20.82 -4.78 50.08
CA ILE A 9 -21.34 -4.67 48.72
C ILE A 9 -20.65 -3.53 47.95
N LEU A 10 -20.16 -2.49 48.63
CA LEU A 10 -19.43 -1.39 47.98
C LEU A 10 -18.01 -1.76 47.54
N PHE A 11 -17.44 -2.87 48.02
CA PHE A 11 -16.05 -3.25 47.74
C PHE A 11 -15.89 -4.21 46.54
N LEU A 12 -16.99 -4.68 45.95
CA LEU A 12 -16.97 -5.66 44.86
C LEU A 12 -17.04 -5.05 43.44
N MET A 13 -17.10 -3.73 43.32
CA MET A 13 -17.20 -3.05 42.00
C MET A 13 -15.83 -2.62 41.43
N SER A 14 -14.72 -2.83 42.13
CA SER A 14 -13.39 -2.39 41.71
C SER A 14 -12.54 -3.52 41.14
N ALA A 15 -12.97 -4.14 40.04
CA ALA A 15 -12.07 -4.87 39.13
C ALA A 15 -12.83 -5.32 37.87
N LYS A 16 -13.38 -4.39 37.09
CA LYS A 16 -13.31 -4.61 35.64
C LYS A 16 -11.87 -4.32 35.25
N VAL A 17 -11.01 -5.31 35.48
CA VAL A 17 -9.73 -5.43 34.78
C VAL A 17 -10.11 -5.23 33.32
N PHE A 18 -9.66 -4.12 32.73
CA PHE A 18 -9.56 -4.02 31.29
C PHE A 18 -8.75 -5.24 30.88
N ALA A 19 -9.42 -6.29 30.41
CA ALA A 19 -8.76 -7.23 29.54
C ALA A 19 -8.32 -6.37 28.36
N HIS A 20 -7.05 -5.94 28.39
CA HIS A 20 -6.38 -5.46 27.19
C HIS A 20 -6.37 -6.69 26.28
N ILE A 21 -7.43 -6.85 25.51
CA ILE A 21 -7.38 -7.68 24.33
C ILE A 21 -6.41 -6.90 23.45
N ASP A 22 -5.16 -7.36 23.39
CA ASP A 22 -4.21 -6.98 22.37
C ASP A 22 -4.76 -7.51 21.04
N GLU A 23 -5.88 -6.94 20.58
CA GLU A 23 -6.35 -7.08 19.22
C GLU A 23 -5.19 -6.62 18.34
N PRO A 24 -4.60 -7.50 17.51
CA PRO A 24 -3.50 -7.10 16.68
C PRO A 24 -3.95 -5.91 15.83
N TRP A 25 -3.20 -4.79 15.89
CA TRP A 25 -3.55 -3.54 15.20
C TRP A 25 -3.72 -3.72 13.68
N VAL A 26 -3.24 -4.84 13.15
CA VAL A 26 -3.40 -5.30 11.77
C VAL A 26 -3.81 -6.77 11.78
N GLU A 27 -4.92 -7.07 11.12
CA GLU A 27 -5.29 -8.43 10.74
C GLU A 27 -4.21 -9.00 9.80
N LYS A 28 -3.64 -10.17 10.15
CA LYS A 28 -2.63 -10.82 9.30
C LYS A 28 -3.28 -11.33 8.02
N LYS A 29 -2.98 -10.67 6.90
CA LYS A 29 -3.40 -11.09 5.56
C LYS A 29 -2.20 -11.55 4.75
N ASP A 30 -2.43 -12.54 3.90
CA ASP A 30 -1.42 -12.94 2.92
C ASP A 30 -1.08 -11.78 2.00
N ARG A 31 0.20 -11.67 1.64
CA ARG A 31 0.65 -10.70 0.63
C ARG A 31 -0.10 -10.97 -0.67
N LYS A 32 -0.76 -9.93 -1.18
CA LYS A 32 -1.38 -9.93 -2.51
C LYS A 32 -0.48 -9.21 -3.51
N THR A 33 -0.52 -9.67 -4.75
CA THR A 33 0.15 -9.01 -5.87
C THR A 33 -0.69 -7.84 -6.35
N VAL A 34 -0.09 -6.65 -6.40
CA VAL A 34 -0.69 -5.47 -7.05
C VAL A 34 -0.44 -5.60 -8.55
N THR A 35 -1.50 -5.86 -9.31
CA THR A 35 -1.44 -5.96 -10.78
C THR A 35 -1.58 -4.60 -11.43
N VAL A 36 -1.16 -4.48 -12.70
CA VAL A 36 -1.38 -3.27 -13.50
C VAL A 36 -2.87 -2.92 -13.52
N ALA A 37 -3.75 -3.90 -13.79
CA ALA A 37 -5.20 -3.69 -13.80
C ALA A 37 -5.71 -3.09 -12.48
N PHE A 38 -5.33 -3.69 -11.36
CA PHE A 38 -5.76 -3.24 -10.04
C PHE A 38 -5.22 -1.84 -9.71
N LEU A 39 -3.94 -1.56 -10.00
CA LEU A 39 -3.36 -0.24 -9.75
C LEU A 39 -4.10 0.86 -10.52
N TYR A 40 -4.33 0.65 -11.81
CA TYR A 40 -5.00 1.66 -12.64
C TYR A 40 -6.46 1.84 -12.27
N GLU A 41 -7.16 0.75 -11.97
CA GLU A 41 -8.53 0.81 -11.49
C GLU A 41 -8.62 1.57 -10.16
N ALA A 42 -7.70 1.28 -9.23
CA ALA A 42 -7.59 1.97 -7.95
C ALA A 42 -7.23 3.46 -8.08
N CYS A 43 -6.41 3.82 -9.07
CA CYS A 43 -6.06 5.21 -9.32
C CYS A 43 -7.11 6.00 -10.09
N SER A 44 -7.98 5.32 -10.85
CA SER A 44 -9.05 5.98 -11.61
C SER A 44 -10.34 6.22 -10.82
N SER A 45 -10.49 5.53 -9.68
CA SER A 45 -11.74 5.51 -8.92
C SER A 45 -11.49 5.83 -7.45
N ILE A 46 -12.26 6.77 -6.89
CA ILE A 46 -12.19 7.10 -5.46
C ILE A 46 -13.01 6.08 -4.68
N GLY A 47 -12.36 5.31 -3.80
CA GLY A 47 -13.01 4.49 -2.77
C GLY A 47 -13.63 3.16 -3.24
N GLU A 48 -14.04 3.03 -4.50
CA GLU A 48 -14.68 1.82 -5.04
C GLU A 48 -14.14 1.44 -6.43
N THR A 49 -13.91 0.15 -6.64
CA THR A 49 -13.57 -0.45 -7.95
C THR A 49 -14.70 -1.37 -8.41
N ARG A 50 -14.62 -1.91 -9.63
CA ARG A 50 -15.54 -2.99 -10.08
C ARG A 50 -15.45 -4.23 -9.19
N GLY A 51 -14.36 -4.40 -8.45
CA GLY A 51 -14.19 -5.44 -7.43
C GLY A 51 -14.77 -5.10 -6.05
N GLY A 52 -15.38 -3.92 -5.87
CA GLY A 52 -15.88 -3.41 -4.59
C GLY A 52 -14.99 -2.34 -3.97
N MET A 53 -15.26 -1.98 -2.70
CA MET A 53 -14.40 -1.06 -1.95
C MET A 53 -12.97 -1.59 -1.90
N ILE A 54 -11.98 -0.70 -2.04
CA ILE A 54 -10.59 -1.05 -1.77
C ILE A 54 -10.22 -0.57 -0.36
N PRO A 55 -10.46 -1.38 0.68
CA PRO A 55 -10.05 -0.98 2.02
C PRO A 55 -8.53 -0.98 2.08
N TRP A 56 -7.95 0.12 2.57
CA TRP A 56 -6.52 0.24 2.93
C TRP A 56 -5.52 0.26 1.77
N PHE A 57 -5.93 0.63 0.55
CA PHE A 57 -4.99 0.84 -0.56
C PHE A 57 -5.04 2.29 -1.05
N ASP A 58 -3.92 2.97 -0.92
CA ASP A 58 -3.70 4.30 -1.51
C ASP A 58 -2.77 4.16 -2.72
N CYS A 59 -3.29 4.50 -3.89
CA CYS A 59 -2.62 4.20 -5.15
C CYS A 59 -1.38 5.09 -5.36
N GLU A 60 -1.43 6.36 -4.93
CA GLU A 60 -0.28 7.27 -5.03
C GLU A 60 0.84 6.83 -4.08
N SER A 61 0.49 6.45 -2.85
CA SER A 61 1.43 5.90 -1.86
C SER A 61 2.11 4.63 -2.37
N TYR A 62 1.38 3.76 -3.08
CA TYR A 62 1.97 2.60 -3.74
C TYR A 62 3.03 3.03 -4.76
N VAL A 63 2.73 4.02 -5.61
CA VAL A 63 3.65 4.51 -6.63
C VAL A 63 4.87 5.19 -6.00
N TYR A 64 4.69 6.03 -4.96
CA TYR A 64 5.79 6.57 -4.16
C TYR A 64 6.72 5.45 -3.68
N GLY A 65 6.15 4.41 -3.06
CA GLY A 65 6.93 3.27 -2.57
C GLY A 65 7.72 2.57 -3.67
N VAL A 66 7.17 2.42 -4.87
CA VAL A 66 7.90 1.84 -6.02
C VAL A 66 9.04 2.74 -6.49
N LEU A 67 8.79 4.04 -6.66
CA LEU A 67 9.79 5.00 -7.13
C LEU A 67 10.95 5.13 -6.12
N ASP A 68 10.64 5.33 -4.84
CA ASP A 68 11.63 5.50 -3.78
C ASP A 68 12.46 4.23 -3.58
N SER A 69 11.80 3.07 -3.56
CA SER A 69 12.50 1.78 -3.48
C SER A 69 13.44 1.61 -4.67
N TYR A 70 12.97 1.92 -5.89
CA TYR A 70 13.80 1.80 -7.08
C TYR A 70 14.99 2.75 -7.04
N ILE A 71 14.79 4.02 -6.70
CA ILE A 71 15.87 5.02 -6.56
C ILE A 71 16.92 4.51 -5.56
N SER A 72 16.51 3.94 -4.43
CA SER A 72 17.41 3.47 -3.38
C SER A 72 18.35 2.35 -3.84
N ILE A 73 17.89 1.49 -4.75
CA ILE A 73 18.68 0.37 -5.29
C ILE A 73 19.26 0.65 -6.68
N ARG A 74 18.87 1.76 -7.31
CA ARG A 74 19.12 2.07 -8.72
C ARG A 74 20.58 1.89 -9.09
N ASP A 75 21.48 2.38 -8.22
CA ASP A 75 22.92 2.36 -8.49
C ASP A 75 23.56 0.97 -8.45
N THR A 76 22.87 -0.02 -7.88
CA THR A 76 23.27 -1.44 -7.90
C THR A 76 22.86 -2.16 -9.19
N ILE A 77 21.95 -1.59 -9.98
CA ILE A 77 21.43 -2.19 -11.21
C ILE A 77 22.36 -1.85 -12.38
N PRO A 78 22.74 -2.82 -13.25
CA PRO A 78 23.55 -2.54 -14.44
C PRO A 78 22.94 -1.43 -15.32
N LYS A 79 23.78 -0.51 -15.81
CA LYS A 79 23.36 0.69 -16.53
C LYS A 79 22.37 0.42 -17.68
N LYS A 80 22.61 -0.65 -18.46
CA LYS A 80 21.75 -1.06 -19.58
C LYS A 80 20.34 -1.54 -19.17
N GLN A 81 20.14 -1.89 -17.89
CA GLN A 81 18.87 -2.40 -17.37
C GLN A 81 18.13 -1.36 -16.53
N ARG A 82 18.74 -0.20 -16.30
CA ARG A 82 18.31 0.82 -15.35
C ARG A 82 17.36 1.85 -15.99
N ALA A 83 16.41 2.34 -15.21
CA ALA A 83 15.62 3.54 -15.51
C ALA A 83 16.27 4.75 -14.81
N CYS A 84 16.54 5.82 -15.56
CA CYS A 84 17.22 7.03 -15.09
C CYS A 84 16.26 8.23 -14.97
N PHE A 85 15.06 7.99 -14.45
CA PHE A 85 14.08 9.06 -14.22
C PHE A 85 14.54 10.03 -13.11
N PRO A 86 14.05 11.29 -13.11
CA PRO A 86 14.36 12.28 -12.07
C PRO A 86 13.94 11.82 -10.68
N VAL A 87 14.73 12.14 -9.66
CA VAL A 87 14.44 11.74 -8.27
C VAL A 87 13.17 12.37 -7.69
N ASN A 88 12.67 13.43 -8.32
CA ASN A 88 11.47 14.17 -7.94
C ASN A 88 10.28 13.90 -8.87
N LEU A 89 10.32 12.84 -9.69
CA LEU A 89 9.20 12.46 -10.55
C LEU A 89 7.96 12.18 -9.69
N ALA A 90 6.86 12.90 -9.95
CA ALA A 90 5.65 12.74 -9.16
C ALA A 90 4.91 11.43 -9.49
N PRO A 91 4.15 10.85 -8.55
CA PRO A 91 3.38 9.62 -8.80
C PRO A 91 2.44 9.71 -10.01
N TRP A 92 1.70 10.81 -10.14
CA TRP A 92 0.78 11.01 -11.25
C TRP A 92 1.51 11.08 -12.60
N GLU A 93 2.72 11.67 -12.64
CA GLU A 93 3.55 11.72 -13.84
C GLU A 93 4.02 10.32 -14.21
N ALA A 94 4.49 9.54 -13.23
CA ALA A 94 4.93 8.17 -13.43
C ALA A 94 3.79 7.28 -13.97
N LEU A 95 2.60 7.40 -13.39
CA LEU A 95 1.39 6.73 -13.87
C LEU A 95 1.09 7.13 -15.32
N ASN A 96 1.05 8.43 -15.62
CA ASN A 96 0.74 8.94 -16.95
C ASN A 96 1.75 8.47 -18.03
N LEU A 97 3.05 8.49 -17.71
CA LEU A 97 4.10 7.99 -18.59
C LEU A 97 4.04 6.47 -18.81
N SER A 98 3.42 5.76 -17.86
CA SER A 98 3.25 4.31 -17.91
C SER A 98 1.92 3.86 -18.50
N LEU A 99 1.01 4.78 -18.87
CA LEU A 99 -0.25 4.54 -19.58
C LEU A 99 0.01 4.17 -21.05
N LYS A 100 0.65 3.02 -21.28
CA LYS A 100 0.59 2.34 -22.56
C LYS A 100 -0.58 1.36 -22.49
N HIS A 101 -1.61 1.58 -23.30
CA HIS A 101 -2.88 0.81 -23.35
C HIS A 101 -2.68 -0.62 -23.89
N GLU A 102 -1.67 -1.32 -23.39
CA GLU A 102 -1.33 -2.67 -23.78
C GLU A 102 -2.02 -3.64 -22.83
N TYR A 103 -3.20 -4.11 -23.24
CA TYR A 103 -4.01 -5.05 -22.46
C TYR A 103 -3.25 -6.33 -22.06
N SER A 104 -2.23 -6.71 -22.84
CA SER A 104 -1.34 -7.84 -22.55
C SER A 104 -0.64 -7.76 -21.18
N LYS A 105 -0.45 -6.55 -20.63
CA LYS A 105 0.29 -6.33 -19.38
C LYS A 105 -0.59 -6.25 -18.14
N TRP A 106 -1.91 -6.31 -18.28
CA TRP A 106 -2.86 -6.03 -17.18
C TRP A 106 -2.70 -6.96 -15.97
N ASN A 107 -2.36 -8.23 -16.20
CA ASN A 107 -2.16 -9.23 -15.14
C ASN A 107 -0.73 -9.26 -14.58
N ARG A 108 0.19 -8.44 -15.12
CA ARG A 108 1.57 -8.37 -14.62
C ARG A 108 1.65 -7.53 -13.36
N VAL A 109 2.73 -7.73 -12.60
CA VAL A 109 3.05 -6.95 -11.41
C VAL A 109 3.21 -5.47 -11.78
N ALA A 110 2.45 -4.58 -11.13
CA ALA A 110 2.41 -3.17 -11.48
C ALA A 110 3.78 -2.48 -11.35
N SER A 111 4.50 -2.72 -10.25
CA SER A 111 5.83 -2.14 -10.02
C SER A 111 6.83 -2.48 -11.13
N THR A 112 6.84 -3.74 -11.59
CA THR A 112 7.72 -4.17 -12.69
C THR A 112 7.40 -3.41 -13.98
N VAL A 113 6.11 -3.35 -14.36
CA VAL A 113 5.69 -2.68 -15.59
C VAL A 113 5.92 -1.17 -15.51
N LEU A 114 5.69 -0.56 -14.36
CA LEU A 114 5.94 0.86 -14.13
C LEU A 114 7.42 1.20 -14.39
N ILE A 115 8.35 0.45 -13.79
CA ILE A 115 9.79 0.66 -13.98
C ILE A 115 10.24 0.33 -15.41
N GLU A 116 9.69 -0.70 -16.04
CA GLU A 116 9.95 -1.02 -17.46
C GLU A 116 9.57 0.15 -18.37
N ASN A 117 8.35 0.69 -18.19
CA ASN A 117 7.87 1.83 -18.96
C ASN A 117 8.72 3.08 -18.69
N LEU A 118 9.08 3.36 -17.43
CA LEU A 118 9.97 4.47 -17.08
C LEU A 118 11.38 4.31 -17.66
N ARG A 119 11.89 3.08 -17.79
CA ARG A 119 13.17 2.83 -18.47
C ARG A 119 13.11 3.17 -19.95
N GLU A 120 11.99 2.88 -20.61
CA GLU A 120 11.80 3.23 -22.02
C GLU A 120 11.76 4.76 -22.21
N GLN A 121 11.19 5.50 -21.26
CA GLN A 121 11.13 6.97 -21.30
C GLN A 121 12.43 7.63 -20.84
N TYR A 122 13.13 7.03 -19.88
CA TYR A 122 14.35 7.55 -19.28
C TYR A 122 15.47 6.50 -19.32
N PRO A 123 16.02 6.18 -20.52
CA PRO A 123 17.15 5.29 -20.61
C PRO A 123 18.40 5.91 -19.98
N CYS A 124 19.23 5.08 -19.38
CA CYS A 124 20.52 5.51 -18.82
C CYS A 124 21.60 5.52 -19.90
N ASN A 125 22.08 6.71 -20.28
CA ASN A 125 23.20 6.92 -21.22
C ASN A 125 24.54 6.82 -20.51
#